data_AF-A0A1Q3L564-F1
#
_entry.id   AF-A0A1Q3L564-F1
#
_cell.length_a   1.000
_cell.length_b   1.000
_cell.length_c   1.000
_cell.angle_alpha   90.00
_cell.angle_beta   90.00
_cell.angle_gamma   90.00
#
_symmetry.space_group_name_H-M   'P 1'
#
loop_
_entity.id
_entity.type
_entity.pdbx_description
1 polymer ?
#
loop_
_entity_poly.entity_id
_entity_poly.type
_entity_poly.pdbx_seq_one_letter_code
_entity_poly.pdbx_strand_id
1 'polypeptide(L)'
;MDGPVLSGGVIVVVAVLLWALYFLPSWRGRHQYYAAERNAVRLNQALRVLAETSETPEEVRLELTARTVMQQQRLAKRVQAEKENAELERLRQELAETRRDPLVRQARARRRLRLTATAGLVIAAAMIGFGVWDYLSTGGWMLAASGAVVAVLGVMVLVRMSQVARNAVRRAAAPVAVPQAERVSPPLHDQGPASWTPRPLPQPMVDVAGSRAQQARAQQDAQEERRRAARRAELRRRAEELAPPVPTPLVAPAAKADAAESPYSRMGVIDDREIEAHVRELLARRAAG
;
A
#
# COMPACT_ATOMS: atom_id res chain seq x y z
N MET A 1 -27.11 8.10 -57.51
CA MET A 1 -27.88 7.26 -56.55
C MET A 1 -26.99 7.08 -55.34
N ASP A 2 -26.90 8.16 -54.57
CA ASP A 2 -25.85 8.41 -53.60
C ASP A 2 -26.34 7.92 -52.24
N GLY A 3 -26.06 6.65 -51.97
CA GLY A 3 -26.51 5.96 -50.76
C GLY A 3 -25.67 6.30 -49.52
N PRO A 4 -26.18 6.01 -48.31
CA PRO A 4 -25.69 6.51 -47.00
C PRO A 4 -24.33 5.96 -46.56
N VAL A 5 -23.60 5.30 -47.44
CA VAL A 5 -22.39 4.54 -47.14
C VAL A 5 -21.31 5.45 -46.54
N LEU A 6 -21.05 6.65 -47.05
CA LEU A 6 -20.05 7.57 -46.46
C LEU A 6 -20.27 7.85 -44.95
N SER A 7 -21.49 7.73 -44.43
CA SER A 7 -21.76 7.94 -43.01
C SER A 7 -21.24 6.80 -42.12
N GLY A 8 -21.28 5.54 -42.58
CA GLY A 8 -21.02 4.36 -41.75
C GLY A 8 -19.59 4.27 -41.22
N GLY A 9 -18.60 4.44 -42.10
CA GLY A 9 -17.19 4.41 -41.72
C GLY A 9 -16.80 5.57 -40.81
N VAL A 10 -17.32 6.77 -41.08
CA VAL A 10 -17.11 7.95 -40.25
C VAL A 10 -17.73 7.77 -38.86
N ILE A 11 -18.94 7.21 -38.78
CA ILE A 11 -19.62 6.92 -37.51
C ILE A 11 -18.80 5.94 -36.66
N VAL A 12 -18.19 4.90 -37.26
CA VAL A 12 -17.36 3.95 -36.52
C VAL A 12 -16.07 4.61 -36.00
N VAL A 13 -15.38 5.41 -36.81
CA VAL A 13 -14.19 6.15 -36.37
C VAL A 13 -14.53 7.14 -35.26
N VAL A 14 -15.63 7.88 -35.40
CA VAL A 14 -16.14 8.81 -34.40
C VAL A 14 -16.54 8.07 -33.12
N ALA A 15 -17.20 6.92 -33.22
CA ALA A 15 -17.58 6.10 -32.07
C ALA A 15 -16.36 5.55 -31.33
N VAL A 16 -15.33 5.07 -32.03
CA VAL A 16 -14.08 4.60 -31.42
C VAL A 16 -13.30 5.75 -30.79
N LEU A 17 -13.23 6.91 -31.44
CA LEU A 17 -12.61 8.11 -30.87
C LEU A 17 -13.35 8.60 -29.63
N LEU A 18 -14.68 8.64 -29.67
CA LEU A 18 -15.52 8.99 -28.52
C LEU A 18 -15.35 7.99 -27.38
N TRP A 19 -15.34 6.69 -27.69
CA TRP A 19 -15.10 5.64 -26.70
C TRP A 19 -13.72 5.79 -26.06
N ALA A 20 -12.67 6.02 -26.85
CA ALA A 20 -11.32 6.25 -26.36
C ALA A 20 -11.24 7.53 -25.53
N LEU A 21 -11.85 8.63 -25.98
CA LEU A 21 -11.91 9.91 -25.28
C LEU A 21 -12.67 9.81 -23.95
N TYR A 22 -13.72 8.98 -23.90
CA TYR A 22 -14.49 8.70 -22.69
C TYR A 22 -13.73 7.79 -21.72
N PHE A 23 -13.01 6.79 -22.24
CA PHE A 23 -12.39 5.75 -21.41
C PHE A 23 -10.96 6.09 -20.95
N LEU A 24 -10.21 6.93 -21.68
CA LEU A 24 -8.87 7.40 -21.27
C LEU A 24 -8.87 8.15 -19.92
N PRO A 25 -9.78 9.12 -19.69
CA PRO A 25 -9.82 9.89 -18.45
C PRO A 25 -10.25 9.05 -17.25
N SER A 26 -11.22 8.14 -17.43
CA SER A 26 -11.76 7.33 -16.33
C SER A 26 -10.72 6.34 -15.77
N TRP A 27 -9.83 5.84 -16.62
CA TRP A 27 -8.68 5.04 -16.19
C TRP A 27 -7.61 5.85 -15.46
N ARG A 28 -7.46 7.14 -15.83
CA ARG A 28 -6.49 8.05 -15.22
C ARG A 28 -6.96 8.53 -13.84
N GLY A 29 -8.26 8.73 -13.66
CA GLY A 29 -8.88 9.15 -12.40
C GLY A 29 -8.61 8.15 -11.27
N ARG A 30 -8.87 6.85 -11.49
CA ARG A 30 -8.68 5.77 -10.49
C ARG A 30 -7.28 5.71 -9.87
N HIS A 31 -6.24 6.10 -10.60
CA HIS A 31 -4.87 6.13 -10.09
C HIS A 31 -4.47 7.46 -9.45
N GLN A 32 -5.18 8.54 -9.77
CA GLN A 32 -5.00 9.83 -9.10
C GLN A 32 -5.71 9.86 -7.73
N TYR A 33 -6.80 9.11 -7.54
CA TYR A 33 -7.47 9.00 -6.24
C TYR A 33 -6.52 8.51 -5.14
N TYR A 34 -5.72 7.46 -5.38
CA TYR A 34 -4.74 6.97 -4.40
C TYR A 34 -3.60 7.95 -4.09
N ALA A 35 -3.24 8.83 -5.03
CA ALA A 35 -2.23 9.86 -4.81
C ALA A 35 -2.81 11.09 -4.11
N ALA A 36 -4.05 11.46 -4.45
CA ALA A 36 -4.79 12.56 -3.85
C ALA A 36 -5.19 12.25 -2.39
N GLU A 37 -5.59 11.01 -2.07
CA GLU A 37 -5.88 10.57 -0.70
C GLU A 37 -4.66 10.77 0.22
N ARG A 38 -3.47 10.37 -0.22
CA ARG A 38 -2.24 10.53 0.58
C ARG A 38 -1.83 12.00 0.72
N ASN A 39 -2.12 12.83 -0.27
CA ASN A 39 -1.86 14.26 -0.20
C ASN A 39 -2.85 14.97 0.73
N ALA A 40 -4.11 14.57 0.71
CA ALA A 40 -5.15 15.06 1.62
C ALA A 40 -4.85 14.68 3.08
N VAL A 41 -4.38 13.45 3.34
CA VAL A 41 -3.97 13.01 4.69
C VAL A 41 -2.78 13.83 5.19
N ARG A 42 -1.77 14.08 4.35
CA ARG A 42 -0.62 14.91 4.72
C ARG A 42 -1.00 16.37 4.97
N LEU A 43 -1.93 16.91 4.19
CA LEU A 43 -2.43 18.27 4.37
C LEU A 43 -3.21 18.39 5.69
N ASN A 44 -4.11 17.45 5.98
CA ASN A 44 -4.84 17.42 7.25
C ASN A 44 -3.91 17.21 8.45
N GLN A 45 -2.86 16.41 8.29
CA GLN A 45 -1.85 16.22 9.33
C GLN A 45 -0.98 17.47 9.52
N ALA A 46 -0.62 18.16 8.43
CA ALA A 46 0.09 19.44 8.50
C ALA A 46 -0.75 20.54 9.13
N LEU A 47 -2.04 20.64 8.78
CA LEU A 47 -2.99 21.58 9.40
C LEU A 47 -3.19 21.28 10.88
N ARG A 48 -3.23 20.00 11.26
CA ARG A 48 -3.35 19.60 12.66
C ARG A 48 -2.10 19.93 13.47
N VAL A 49 -0.91 19.68 12.91
CA VAL A 49 0.35 20.07 13.54
C VAL A 49 0.47 21.60 13.62
N LEU A 50 0.05 22.33 12.60
CA LEU A 50 0.00 23.80 12.59
C LEU A 50 -0.96 24.35 13.66
N ALA A 51 -2.11 23.71 13.84
CA ALA A 51 -3.05 24.04 14.91
C ALA A 51 -2.48 23.71 16.30
N GLU A 52 -1.83 22.55 16.45
CA GLU A 52 -1.16 22.12 17.69
C GLU A 52 0.07 23.01 18.02
N THR A 53 0.71 23.66 17.04
CA THR A 53 1.80 24.64 17.26
C THR A 53 1.35 26.09 17.46
N SER A 54 0.03 26.36 17.47
CA SER A 54 -0.51 27.71 17.73
C SER A 54 -0.86 27.97 19.19
N GLU A 55 -0.67 26.99 20.07
CA GLU A 55 -0.76 27.17 21.52
C GLU A 55 0.45 27.98 22.02
N THR A 56 0.15 29.17 22.52
CA THR A 56 1.00 30.36 22.69
C THR A 56 2.10 30.21 23.76
N PRO A 57 3.36 30.59 23.49
CA PRO A 57 4.34 30.79 24.55
C PRO A 57 4.18 32.19 25.15
N GLU A 58 3.65 32.19 26.37
CA GLU A 58 3.69 33.23 27.41
C GLU A 58 4.47 34.51 27.08
N GLU A 59 3.71 35.58 26.95
CA GLU A 59 4.11 36.94 27.28
C GLU A 59 4.79 36.98 28.66
N VAL A 60 5.74 37.91 28.83
CA VAL A 60 6.42 38.35 30.08
C VAL A 60 7.92 38.01 30.14
N ARG A 61 8.71 38.86 29.46
CA ARG A 61 9.94 39.56 29.94
C ARG A 61 10.72 40.17 28.77
N LEU A 62 10.19 41.24 28.16
CA LEU A 62 10.79 41.89 26.98
C LEU A 62 10.70 43.41 27.03
N GLU A 63 11.22 44.05 28.09
CA GLU A 63 11.37 45.51 28.07
C GLU A 63 12.82 46.00 28.19
N LEU A 64 13.79 45.11 28.41
CA LEU A 64 15.23 45.49 28.43
C LEU A 64 16.09 44.75 27.39
N THR A 65 15.48 43.92 26.54
CA THR A 65 16.18 43.04 25.59
C THR A 65 15.84 43.36 24.13
N ALA A 66 15.16 44.47 23.81
CA ALA A 66 14.69 44.72 22.44
C ALA A 66 15.83 44.87 21.40
N ARG A 67 16.95 45.49 21.79
CA ARG A 67 18.12 45.66 20.90
C ARG A 67 18.94 44.38 20.75
N THR A 68 19.11 43.61 21.82
CA THR A 68 19.84 42.34 21.81
C THR A 68 19.01 41.21 21.17
N VAL A 69 17.69 41.20 21.35
CA VAL A 69 16.76 40.29 20.65
C VAL A 69 16.78 40.57 19.15
N MET A 70 16.83 41.83 18.69
CA MET A 70 16.94 42.13 17.26
C MET A 70 18.25 41.61 16.63
N GLN A 71 19.37 41.69 17.34
CA GLN A 71 20.64 41.12 16.87
C GLN A 71 20.64 39.59 16.90
N GLN A 72 20.13 38.98 17.97
CA GLN A 72 19.97 37.52 18.06
C GLN A 72 18.95 36.97 17.06
N GLN A 73 17.89 37.72 16.76
CA GLN A 73 16.88 37.36 15.75
C GLN A 73 17.47 37.46 14.34
N ARG A 74 18.34 38.44 14.05
CA ARG A 74 19.07 38.50 12.78
C ARG A 74 20.04 37.33 12.63
N LEU A 75 20.74 36.93 13.70
CA LEU A 75 21.60 35.75 13.69
C LEU A 75 20.81 34.45 13.55
N ALA A 76 19.68 34.31 14.27
CA ALA A 76 18.79 33.17 14.17
C ALA A 76 18.19 33.02 12.76
N LYS A 77 17.74 34.13 12.14
CA LYS A 77 17.27 34.15 10.75
C LYS A 77 18.35 33.78 9.75
N ARG A 78 19.61 34.20 9.96
CA ARG A 78 20.74 33.80 9.10
C ARG A 78 21.04 32.31 9.23
N VAL A 79 21.09 31.78 10.45
CA VAL A 79 21.31 30.35 10.70
C VAL A 79 20.14 29.51 10.16
N GLN A 80 18.89 29.99 10.25
CA GLN A 80 17.74 29.33 9.64
C GLN A 80 17.83 29.34 8.11
N ALA A 81 18.15 30.49 7.50
CA ALA A 81 18.33 30.57 6.04
C ALA A 81 19.48 29.69 5.55
N GLU A 82 20.59 29.59 6.30
CA GLU A 82 21.70 28.68 5.99
C GLU A 82 21.29 27.21 6.10
N LYS A 83 20.51 26.85 7.13
CA LYS A 83 19.97 25.50 7.29
C LYS A 83 18.99 25.14 6.17
N GLU A 84 18.06 26.05 5.83
CA GLU A 84 17.12 25.86 4.73
C GLU A 84 17.84 25.72 3.39
N ASN A 85 18.87 26.53 3.14
CA ASN A 85 19.69 26.39 1.93
C ASN A 85 20.45 25.07 1.90
N ALA A 86 21.04 24.64 3.01
CA ALA A 86 21.72 23.35 3.11
C ALA A 86 20.74 22.17 2.94
N GLU A 87 19.53 22.26 3.47
CA GLU A 87 18.47 21.28 3.26
C GLU A 87 18.01 21.25 1.80
N LEU A 88 17.81 22.41 1.17
CA LEU A 88 17.48 22.50 -0.25
C LEU A 88 18.58 21.93 -1.14
N GLU A 89 19.85 22.14 -0.80
CA GLU A 89 20.99 21.54 -1.49
C GLU A 89 21.04 20.02 -1.31
N ARG A 90 20.81 19.52 -0.10
CA ARG A 90 20.69 18.07 0.17
C ARG A 90 19.53 17.45 -0.60
N LEU A 91 18.35 18.07 -0.60
CA LEU A 91 17.21 17.64 -1.40
C LEU A 91 17.53 17.66 -2.90
N ARG A 92 18.26 18.68 -3.39
CA ARG A 92 18.71 18.73 -4.78
C ARG A 92 19.72 17.61 -5.10
N GLN A 93 20.61 17.30 -4.17
CA GLN A 93 21.57 16.19 -4.30
C GLN A 93 20.86 14.84 -4.29
N GLU A 94 19.96 14.59 -3.34
CA GLU A 94 19.13 13.39 -3.28
C GLU A 94 18.25 13.23 -4.54
N LEU A 95 17.67 14.33 -5.05
CA LEU A 95 16.94 14.32 -6.31
C LEU A 95 17.85 14.08 -7.51
N ALA A 96 19.09 14.58 -7.49
CA ALA A 96 20.08 14.32 -8.53
C ALA A 96 20.57 12.87 -8.49
N GLU A 97 20.76 12.29 -7.32
CA GLU A 97 21.10 10.88 -7.09
C GLU A 97 19.94 9.97 -7.50
N THR A 98 18.71 10.29 -7.11
CA THR A 98 17.49 9.59 -7.54
C THR A 98 17.25 9.72 -9.06
N ARG A 99 17.63 10.85 -9.67
CA ARG A 99 17.60 11.02 -11.14
C ARG A 99 18.73 10.27 -11.85
N ARG A 100 19.87 10.08 -11.19
CA ARG A 100 21.01 9.30 -11.67
C ARG A 100 20.79 7.80 -11.51
N ASP A 101 19.87 7.38 -10.63
CA ASP A 101 19.48 5.98 -10.49
C ASP A 101 18.94 5.44 -11.85
N PRO A 102 19.68 4.54 -12.50
CA PRO A 102 19.32 4.01 -13.81
C PRO A 102 17.99 3.25 -13.76
N LEU A 103 17.59 2.72 -12.61
CA LEU A 103 16.37 1.95 -12.44
C LEU A 103 15.12 2.83 -12.56
N VAL A 104 15.14 4.04 -11.99
CA VAL A 104 14.00 4.98 -12.05
C VAL A 104 13.83 5.55 -13.46
N ARG A 105 14.94 5.86 -14.16
CA ARG A 105 14.89 6.29 -15.56
C ARG A 105 14.33 5.19 -16.47
N GLN A 106 14.77 3.96 -16.28
CA GLN A 106 14.25 2.82 -17.03
C GLN A 106 12.76 2.57 -16.75
N ALA A 107 12.30 2.70 -15.51
CA ALA A 107 10.89 2.55 -15.16
C ALA A 107 10.00 3.62 -15.81
N ARG A 108 10.42 4.88 -15.81
CA ARG A 108 9.70 5.99 -16.47
C ARG A 108 9.71 5.86 -18.00
N ALA A 109 10.84 5.48 -18.59
CA ALA A 109 10.95 5.23 -20.03
C ALA A 109 10.02 4.09 -20.46
N ARG A 110 9.95 3.00 -19.69
CA ARG A 110 9.03 1.88 -19.93
C ARG A 110 7.57 2.31 -19.89
N ARG A 111 7.19 3.16 -18.91
CA ARG A 111 5.82 3.67 -18.81
C ARG A 111 5.44 4.53 -20.01
N ARG A 112 6.33 5.42 -20.46
CA ARG A 112 6.14 6.26 -21.65
C ARG A 112 6.01 5.41 -22.91
N LEU A 113 6.92 4.46 -23.11
CA LEU A 113 6.90 3.57 -24.28
C LEU A 113 5.64 2.71 -24.34
N ARG A 114 5.14 2.24 -23.19
CA ARG A 114 3.89 1.49 -23.12
C ARG A 114 2.70 2.36 -23.53
N LEU A 115 2.64 3.61 -23.05
CA LEU A 115 1.57 4.55 -23.40
C LEU A 115 1.58 4.89 -24.90
N THR A 116 2.76 5.16 -25.47
CA THR A 116 2.88 5.46 -26.90
C THR A 116 2.54 4.25 -27.76
N ALA A 117 2.95 3.04 -27.35
CA ALA A 117 2.63 1.82 -28.08
C ALA A 117 1.12 1.47 -28.00
N THR A 118 0.47 1.66 -26.85
CA THR A 118 -0.99 1.46 -26.74
C THR A 118 -1.76 2.50 -27.54
N ALA A 119 -1.34 3.77 -27.51
CA ALA A 119 -1.96 4.82 -28.31
C ALA A 119 -1.79 4.55 -29.82
N GLY A 120 -0.59 4.13 -30.24
CA GLY A 120 -0.33 3.73 -31.61
C GLY A 120 -1.18 2.55 -32.08
N LEU A 121 -1.47 1.59 -31.19
CA LEU A 121 -2.32 0.44 -31.51
C LEU A 121 -3.80 0.85 -31.68
N VAL A 122 -4.30 1.80 -30.89
CA VAL A 122 -5.64 2.38 -31.08
C VAL A 122 -5.73 3.12 -32.42
N ILE A 123 -4.71 3.92 -32.76
CA ILE A 123 -4.64 4.61 -34.05
C ILE A 123 -4.58 3.59 -35.19
N ALA A 124 -3.77 2.53 -35.05
CA ALA A 124 -3.69 1.46 -36.03
C ALA A 124 -5.03 0.74 -36.24
N ALA A 125 -5.76 0.46 -35.17
CA ALA A 125 -7.09 -0.13 -35.26
C ALA A 125 -8.08 0.78 -36.00
N ALA A 126 -8.04 2.09 -35.73
CA ALA A 126 -8.84 3.07 -36.46
C ALA A 126 -8.46 3.13 -37.96
N MET A 127 -7.15 3.11 -38.27
CA MET A 127 -6.63 3.08 -39.65
C MET A 127 -7.04 1.81 -40.40
N ILE A 128 -7.03 0.64 -39.73
CA ILE A 128 -7.49 -0.62 -40.32
C ILE A 128 -9.00 -0.57 -40.57
N GLY A 129 -9.80 -0.13 -39.59
CA GLY A 129 -11.25 -0.02 -39.74
C GLY A 129 -11.65 0.93 -40.89
N PHE A 130 -11.00 2.09 -40.96
CA PHE A 130 -11.19 3.03 -42.06
C PHE A 130 -10.64 2.51 -43.40
N GLY A 131 -9.51 1.81 -43.38
CA GLY A 131 -8.92 1.21 -44.58
C GLY A 131 -9.76 0.09 -45.17
N VAL A 132 -10.44 -0.72 -44.34
CA VAL A 132 -11.39 -1.73 -44.81
C VAL A 132 -12.59 -1.06 -45.48
N TRP A 133 -13.08 0.03 -44.88
CA TRP A 133 -14.14 0.83 -45.49
C TRP A 133 -13.74 1.39 -46.87
N ASP A 134 -12.54 1.96 -46.97
CA ASP A 134 -11.99 2.49 -48.23
C ASP A 134 -11.75 1.40 -49.27
N TYR A 135 -11.31 0.21 -48.85
CA TYR A 135 -11.17 -0.95 -49.73
C TYR A 135 -12.52 -1.37 -50.33
N LEU A 136 -13.60 -1.40 -49.54
CA LEU A 136 -14.94 -1.74 -50.03
C LEU A 136 -15.55 -0.65 -50.92
N SER A 137 -15.20 0.62 -50.70
CA SER A 137 -15.78 1.77 -51.43
C SER A 137 -15.03 2.09 -52.71
N THR A 138 -13.70 2.06 -52.66
CA THR A 138 -12.79 2.62 -53.67
C THR A 138 -11.79 1.59 -54.18
N GLY A 139 -11.70 0.41 -53.56
CA GLY A 139 -10.67 -0.61 -53.85
C GLY A 139 -9.29 -0.28 -53.25
N GLY A 140 -9.17 0.80 -52.46
CA GLY A 140 -7.92 1.23 -51.86
C GLY A 140 -7.51 0.37 -50.68
N TRP A 141 -6.32 -0.26 -50.73
CA TRP A 141 -5.82 -1.15 -49.66
C TRP A 141 -4.67 -0.54 -48.82
N MET A 142 -4.09 0.58 -49.27
CA MET A 142 -2.87 1.17 -48.68
C MET A 142 -3.08 1.66 -47.23
N LEU A 143 -4.24 2.24 -46.91
CA LEU A 143 -4.58 2.68 -45.54
C LEU A 143 -4.71 1.48 -44.58
N ALA A 144 -5.37 0.40 -45.01
CA ALA A 144 -5.47 -0.83 -44.23
C ALA A 144 -4.09 -1.47 -44.01
N ALA A 145 -3.25 -1.52 -45.05
CA ALA A 145 -1.90 -2.07 -44.96
C ALA A 145 -1.00 -1.25 -44.01
N SER A 146 -1.00 0.08 -44.11
CA SER A 146 -0.24 0.93 -43.20
C SER A 146 -0.71 0.79 -41.74
N GLY A 147 -2.02 0.72 -41.49
CA GLY A 147 -2.58 0.43 -40.17
C GLY A 147 -2.12 -0.94 -39.63
N ALA A 148 -2.13 -1.98 -40.47
CA ALA A 148 -1.64 -3.31 -40.12
C ALA A 148 -0.15 -3.31 -39.73
N VAL A 149 0.70 -2.59 -40.47
CA VAL A 149 2.14 -2.45 -40.16
C VAL A 149 2.33 -1.77 -38.79
N VAL A 150 1.62 -0.68 -38.51
CA VAL A 150 1.70 0.01 -37.22
C VAL A 150 1.19 -0.88 -36.07
N ALA A 151 0.13 -1.66 -36.29
CA ALA A 151 -0.37 -2.62 -35.31
C ALA A 151 0.68 -3.69 -34.98
N VAL A 152 1.32 -4.27 -36.00
CA VAL A 152 2.37 -5.29 -35.83
C VAL A 152 3.56 -4.72 -35.06
N LEU A 153 4.02 -3.52 -35.41
CA LEU A 153 5.12 -2.84 -34.68
C LEU A 153 4.74 -2.55 -33.22
N GLY A 154 3.52 -2.07 -32.98
CA GLY A 154 3.00 -1.84 -31.62
C GLY A 154 2.99 -3.11 -30.78
N VAL A 155 2.44 -4.21 -31.33
CA VAL A 155 2.42 -5.52 -30.67
C VAL A 155 3.83 -6.04 -30.42
N MET A 156 4.75 -5.91 -31.39
CA MET A 156 6.14 -6.35 -31.26
C MET A 156 6.85 -5.65 -30.09
N VAL A 157 6.65 -4.33 -29.94
CA VAL A 157 7.19 -3.55 -28.81
C VAL A 157 6.62 -4.06 -27.49
N LEU A 158 5.30 -4.28 -27.39
CA LEU A 158 4.67 -4.82 -26.17
C LEU A 158 5.19 -6.22 -25.83
N VAL A 159 5.34 -7.10 -26.82
CA VAL A 159 5.87 -8.45 -26.63
C VAL A 159 7.32 -8.40 -26.15
N ARG A 160 8.19 -7.61 -26.80
CA ARG A 160 9.58 -7.42 -26.36
C ARG A 160 9.67 -6.88 -24.94
N MET A 161 8.81 -5.92 -24.57
CA MET A 161 8.75 -5.42 -23.19
C MET A 161 8.31 -6.49 -22.20
N SER A 162 7.32 -7.31 -22.55
CA SER A 162 6.86 -8.41 -21.68
C SER A 162 7.95 -9.46 -21.49
N GLN A 163 8.71 -9.78 -22.54
CA GLN A 163 9.87 -10.68 -22.47
C GLN A 163 10.97 -10.10 -21.59
N VAL A 164 11.31 -8.82 -21.72
CA VAL A 164 12.31 -8.16 -20.87
C VAL A 164 11.87 -8.12 -19.41
N ALA A 165 10.59 -7.84 -19.13
CA ALA A 165 10.06 -7.88 -17.78
C ALA A 165 10.13 -9.30 -17.18
N ARG A 166 9.74 -10.32 -17.95
CA ARG A 166 9.84 -11.73 -17.54
C ARG A 166 11.28 -12.16 -17.31
N ASN A 167 12.21 -11.75 -18.17
CA ASN A 167 13.63 -12.07 -18.06
C ASN A 167 14.30 -11.34 -16.89
N ALA A 168 13.90 -10.10 -16.59
CA ALA A 168 14.36 -9.38 -15.42
C ALA A 168 13.93 -10.07 -14.12
N VAL A 169 12.66 -10.50 -14.04
CA VAL A 169 12.15 -11.29 -12.90
C VAL A 169 12.88 -12.62 -12.79
N ARG A 170 13.12 -13.31 -13.92
CA ARG A 170 13.88 -14.58 -13.93
C ARG A 170 15.33 -14.42 -13.48
N ARG A 171 16.01 -13.34 -13.85
CA ARG A 171 17.38 -13.05 -13.36
C ARG A 171 17.39 -12.71 -11.87
N ALA A 172 16.42 -11.93 -11.39
CA ALA A 172 16.30 -11.62 -9.97
C ALA A 172 15.96 -12.86 -9.13
N ALA A 173 15.23 -13.81 -9.71
CA ALA A 173 14.90 -15.10 -9.10
C ALA A 173 15.93 -16.20 -9.41
N ALA A 174 16.99 -15.90 -10.16
CA ALA A 174 18.05 -16.87 -10.40
C ALA A 174 18.71 -17.15 -9.04
N PRO A 175 18.68 -18.40 -8.54
CA PRO A 175 19.28 -18.72 -7.27
C PRO A 175 20.76 -18.36 -7.34
N VAL A 176 21.23 -17.55 -6.40
CA VAL A 176 22.66 -17.36 -6.17
C VAL A 176 23.24 -18.76 -6.05
N ALA A 177 24.17 -19.09 -6.96
CA ALA A 177 24.79 -20.41 -6.99
C ALA A 177 25.57 -20.59 -5.68
N VAL A 178 24.91 -21.19 -4.69
CA VAL A 178 25.60 -21.68 -3.50
C VAL A 178 26.60 -22.71 -4.02
N PRO A 179 27.91 -22.57 -3.75
CA PRO A 179 28.88 -23.56 -4.17
C PRO A 179 28.41 -24.92 -3.66
N GLN A 180 28.09 -25.83 -4.59
CA GLN A 180 27.72 -27.18 -4.22
C GLN A 180 28.97 -27.79 -3.60
N ALA A 181 28.94 -27.97 -2.27
CA ALA A 181 29.96 -28.73 -1.59
C ALA A 181 30.03 -30.10 -2.29
N GLU A 182 31.21 -30.44 -2.78
CA GLU A 182 31.50 -31.73 -3.38
C GLU A 182 31.03 -32.80 -2.41
N ARG A 183 30.09 -33.65 -2.85
CA ARG A 183 29.59 -34.74 -2.00
C ARG A 183 30.68 -35.79 -1.92
N VAL A 184 31.59 -35.60 -0.98
CA VAL A 184 32.59 -36.59 -0.60
C VAL A 184 31.83 -37.74 0.05
N SER A 185 31.81 -38.88 -0.63
CA SER A 185 31.33 -40.14 -0.08
C SER A 185 32.20 -40.49 1.14
N PRO A 186 31.64 -40.67 2.34
CA PRO A 186 32.41 -41.16 3.47
C PRO A 186 33.03 -42.53 3.13
N PRO A 187 34.27 -42.82 3.58
CA PRO A 187 34.88 -44.13 3.38
C PRO A 187 33.98 -45.21 3.96
N LEU A 188 33.73 -46.29 3.19
CA LEU A 188 32.93 -47.41 3.65
C LEU A 188 33.68 -48.13 4.77
N HIS A 189 33.22 -47.97 6.00
CA HIS A 189 33.61 -48.85 7.10
C HIS A 189 32.81 -50.14 7.03
N ASP A 190 33.44 -51.26 7.39
CA ASP A 190 32.79 -52.57 7.49
C ASP A 190 31.71 -52.50 8.59
N GLN A 191 30.44 -52.62 8.19
CA GLN A 191 29.28 -52.40 9.06
C GLN A 191 28.82 -53.68 9.78
N GLY A 192 29.62 -54.75 9.72
CA GLY A 192 29.28 -56.03 10.34
C GLY A 192 28.12 -56.76 9.64
N PRO A 193 27.60 -57.85 10.24
CA PRO A 193 26.58 -58.67 9.61
C PRO A 193 25.24 -57.92 9.48
N ALA A 194 24.62 -58.03 8.30
CA ALA A 194 23.37 -57.34 8.00
C ALA A 194 22.22 -57.80 8.93
N SER A 195 21.84 -56.94 9.87
CA SER A 195 20.62 -57.13 10.67
C SER A 195 19.44 -56.44 9.98
N TRP A 196 18.30 -57.13 9.91
CA TRP A 196 17.10 -56.55 9.32
C TRP A 196 16.52 -55.51 10.28
N THR A 197 16.59 -54.23 9.87
CA THR A 197 15.96 -53.12 10.58
C THR A 197 14.86 -52.51 9.70
N PRO A 198 13.62 -52.37 10.20
CA PRO A 198 12.54 -51.77 9.42
C PRO A 198 12.87 -50.32 9.09
N ARG A 199 12.86 -50.00 7.79
CA ARG A 199 13.16 -48.65 7.30
C ARG A 199 11.92 -47.77 7.48
N PRO A 200 12.01 -46.63 8.19
CA PRO A 200 10.87 -45.74 8.31
C PRO A 200 10.46 -45.22 6.93
N LEU A 201 9.17 -45.00 6.72
CA LEU A 201 8.69 -44.38 5.50
C LEU A 201 9.29 -42.97 5.36
N PRO A 202 9.61 -42.54 4.13
CA PRO A 202 10.12 -41.20 3.89
C PRO A 202 9.07 -40.16 4.32
N GLN A 203 9.54 -39.07 4.91
CA GLN A 203 8.67 -37.95 5.27
C GLN A 203 7.99 -37.38 4.03
N PRO A 204 6.72 -36.93 4.15
CA PRO A 204 6.02 -36.34 3.02
C PRO A 204 6.71 -35.03 2.63
N MET A 205 6.77 -34.74 1.33
CA MET A 205 7.53 -33.59 0.83
C MET A 205 7.02 -32.25 1.39
N VAL A 206 5.77 -32.15 1.84
CA VAL A 206 5.22 -30.93 2.43
C VAL A 206 5.90 -30.55 3.76
N ASP A 207 6.47 -31.52 4.47
CA ASP A 207 7.13 -31.31 5.77
C ASP A 207 8.64 -31.05 5.63
N VAL A 208 9.21 -31.40 4.48
CA VAL A 208 10.65 -31.22 4.21
C VAL A 208 10.94 -29.75 3.89
N ALA A 209 11.78 -29.12 4.73
CA ALA A 209 12.20 -27.74 4.57
C ALA A 209 12.85 -27.49 3.19
N GLY A 210 12.34 -26.50 2.45
CA GLY A 210 12.84 -26.12 1.13
C GLY A 210 12.28 -26.94 -0.03
N SER A 211 11.40 -27.92 0.22
CA SER A 211 10.75 -28.65 -0.87
C SER A 211 9.78 -27.77 -1.65
N ARG A 212 9.55 -28.11 -2.92
CA ARG A 212 8.53 -27.44 -3.75
C ARG A 212 7.11 -27.61 -3.21
N ALA A 213 6.83 -28.75 -2.58
CA ALA A 213 5.51 -29.02 -2.01
C ALA A 213 5.26 -28.15 -0.77
N GLN A 214 6.28 -27.95 0.08
CA GLN A 214 6.20 -27.04 1.22
C GLN A 214 5.99 -25.59 0.75
N GLN A 215 6.74 -25.14 -0.27
CA GLN A 215 6.59 -23.79 -0.83
C GLN A 215 5.20 -23.58 -1.43
N ALA A 216 4.65 -24.57 -2.14
CA ALA A 216 3.31 -24.49 -2.69
C ALA A 216 2.25 -24.38 -1.58
N ARG A 217 2.41 -25.14 -0.49
CA ARG A 217 1.50 -25.06 0.66
C ARG A 217 1.57 -23.70 1.35
N ALA A 218 2.77 -23.19 1.62
CA ALA A 218 2.96 -21.86 2.20
C ALA A 218 2.33 -20.74 1.33
N GLN A 219 2.38 -20.88 0.00
CA GLN A 219 1.70 -19.96 -0.91
C GLN A 219 0.17 -20.03 -0.80
N GLN A 220 -0.39 -21.24 -0.65
CA GLN A 220 -1.83 -21.42 -0.42
C GLN A 220 -2.26 -20.82 0.92
N ASP A 221 -1.52 -21.10 1.99
CA ASP A 221 -1.82 -20.59 3.32
C ASP A 221 -1.76 -19.05 3.35
N ALA A 222 -0.76 -18.43 2.72
CA ALA A 222 -0.67 -16.98 2.59
C ALA A 222 -1.84 -16.37 1.78
N GLN A 223 -2.36 -17.09 0.78
CA GLN A 223 -3.55 -16.65 0.05
C GLN A 223 -4.81 -16.75 0.92
N GLU A 224 -4.95 -17.82 1.71
CA GLU A 224 -6.05 -17.98 2.64
C GLU A 224 -6.06 -16.91 3.73
N GLU A 225 -4.90 -16.60 4.31
CA GLU A 225 -4.76 -15.53 5.30
C GLU A 225 -5.21 -14.18 4.76
N ARG A 226 -4.84 -13.86 3.50
CA ARG A 226 -5.33 -12.65 2.82
C ARG A 226 -6.85 -12.64 2.67
N ARG A 227 -7.45 -13.77 2.29
CA ARG A 227 -8.92 -13.90 2.19
C ARG A 227 -9.58 -13.76 3.55
N ARG A 228 -9.02 -14.37 4.60
CA ARG A 228 -9.50 -14.24 5.99
C ARG A 228 -9.38 -12.80 6.49
N ALA A 229 -8.29 -12.10 6.19
CA ALA A 229 -8.09 -10.70 6.52
C ALA A 229 -9.11 -9.79 5.81
N ALA A 230 -9.35 -10.01 4.52
CA ALA A 230 -10.36 -9.27 3.75
C ALA A 230 -11.77 -9.45 4.34
N ARG A 231 -12.16 -10.69 4.66
CA ARG A 231 -13.46 -10.96 5.32
C ARG A 231 -13.58 -10.26 6.68
N ARG A 232 -12.52 -10.28 7.50
CA ARG A 232 -12.52 -9.57 8.79
C ARG A 232 -12.63 -8.06 8.62
N ALA A 233 -11.99 -7.48 7.60
CA ALA A 233 -12.10 -6.06 7.30
C ALA A 233 -13.53 -5.67 6.86
N GLU A 234 -14.16 -6.50 6.03
CA GLU A 234 -15.56 -6.29 5.63
C GLU A 234 -16.52 -6.36 6.84
N LEU A 235 -16.34 -7.36 7.72
CA LEU A 235 -17.13 -7.47 8.94
C LEU A 235 -16.95 -6.25 9.85
N ARG A 236 -15.73 -5.73 10.01
CA ARG A 236 -15.49 -4.50 10.78
C ARG A 236 -16.20 -3.31 10.16
N ARG A 237 -16.12 -3.15 8.85
CA ARG A 237 -16.83 -2.08 8.15
C ARG A 237 -18.34 -2.15 8.37
N ARG A 238 -18.94 -3.34 8.24
CA ARG A 238 -20.38 -3.53 8.53
C ARG A 238 -20.71 -3.26 9.99
N ALA A 239 -19.83 -3.63 10.92
CA ALA A 239 -20.02 -3.34 12.34
C ALA A 239 -19.94 -1.83 12.62
N GLU A 240 -19.07 -1.09 11.94
CA GLU A 240 -18.98 0.39 12.03
C GLU A 240 -20.22 1.05 11.42
N GLU A 241 -20.73 0.55 10.29
CA GLU A 241 -21.97 1.04 9.66
C GLU A 241 -23.21 0.81 10.54
N LEU A 242 -23.24 -0.30 11.29
CA LEU A 242 -24.32 -0.66 12.21
C LEU A 242 -24.07 -0.17 13.65
N ALA A 243 -22.92 0.45 13.93
CA ALA A 243 -22.59 0.90 15.27
C ALA A 243 -23.54 2.03 15.67
N PRO A 244 -24.24 1.93 16.82
CA PRO A 244 -24.99 3.06 17.34
C PRO A 244 -24.03 4.25 17.56
N PRO A 245 -24.52 5.50 17.42
CA PRO A 245 -23.68 6.67 17.63
C PRO A 245 -23.01 6.56 19.01
N VAL A 246 -21.69 6.74 19.03
CA VAL A 246 -20.89 6.70 20.26
C VAL A 246 -21.56 7.63 21.26
N PRO A 247 -22.01 7.13 22.43
CA PRO A 247 -22.61 7.99 23.43
C PRO A 247 -21.60 9.08 23.73
N THR A 248 -22.02 10.34 23.54
CA THR A 248 -21.22 11.51 23.87
C THR A 248 -20.65 11.27 25.25
N PRO A 249 -19.30 11.26 25.44
CA PRO A 249 -18.76 11.15 26.77
C PRO A 249 -19.32 12.34 27.52
N LEU A 250 -20.22 12.06 28.46
CA LEU A 250 -20.61 13.04 29.45
C LEU A 250 -19.28 13.49 30.05
N VAL A 251 -18.92 14.75 29.82
CA VAL A 251 -17.88 15.40 30.60
C VAL A 251 -18.36 15.19 32.02
N ALA A 252 -17.74 14.26 32.74
CA ALA A 252 -17.97 14.13 34.15
C ALA A 252 -17.68 15.53 34.68
N PRO A 253 -18.67 16.24 35.26
CA PRO A 253 -18.38 17.51 35.87
C PRO A 253 -17.24 17.22 36.84
N ALA A 254 -16.13 17.95 36.66
CA ALA A 254 -14.97 17.88 37.55
C ALA A 254 -15.52 17.71 38.96
N ALA A 255 -15.19 16.58 39.59
CA ALA A 255 -15.78 16.17 40.85
C ALA A 255 -15.82 17.37 41.79
N LYS A 256 -17.00 17.99 41.93
CA LYS A 256 -17.32 18.69 43.16
C LYS A 256 -17.33 17.58 44.19
N ALA A 257 -16.45 17.72 45.16
CA ALA A 257 -16.18 16.78 46.23
C ALA A 257 -17.37 16.52 47.18
N ASP A 258 -18.60 16.74 46.74
CA ASP A 258 -19.81 16.66 47.54
C ASP A 258 -20.95 15.99 46.74
N ALA A 259 -20.68 14.82 46.16
CA ALA A 259 -21.76 13.90 45.81
C ALA A 259 -22.23 13.26 47.13
N ALA A 260 -23.16 13.94 47.79
CA ALA A 260 -23.86 13.41 48.96
C ALA A 260 -24.28 11.97 48.69
N GLU A 261 -23.75 11.04 49.50
CA GLU A 261 -24.23 9.68 49.61
C GLU A 261 -25.75 9.72 49.67
N SER A 262 -26.42 9.10 48.68
CA SER A 262 -27.87 9.07 48.71
C SER A 262 -28.29 8.31 49.97
N PRO A 263 -29.32 8.76 50.72
CA PRO A 263 -29.77 8.09 51.95
C PRO A 263 -30.11 6.60 51.78
N TYR A 264 -30.30 6.17 50.53
CA TYR A 264 -30.65 4.81 50.14
C TYR A 264 -29.43 3.93 49.82
N SER A 265 -28.21 4.47 49.67
CA SER A 265 -27.00 3.67 49.43
C SER A 265 -26.49 2.93 50.67
N ARG A 266 -26.91 3.35 51.88
CA ARG A 266 -26.60 2.65 53.15
C ARG A 266 -27.64 1.61 53.56
N MET A 267 -28.75 1.50 52.85
CA MET A 267 -29.87 0.65 53.25
C MET A 267 -29.78 -0.72 52.56
N GLY A 268 -28.70 -1.47 52.81
CA GLY A 268 -28.58 -2.85 52.32
C GLY A 268 -27.17 -3.34 51.98
N VAL A 269 -26.15 -2.47 52.02
CA VAL A 269 -24.76 -2.90 51.86
C VAL A 269 -24.14 -2.98 53.26
N ILE A 270 -24.05 -4.20 53.79
CA ILE A 270 -23.24 -4.48 54.97
C ILE A 270 -21.79 -4.48 54.49
N ASP A 271 -20.92 -3.68 55.12
CA ASP A 271 -19.50 -3.65 54.78
C ASP A 271 -18.86 -4.99 55.18
N ASP A 272 -18.19 -5.66 54.23
CA ASP A 272 -17.49 -6.91 54.46
C ASP A 272 -16.50 -6.81 55.64
N ARG A 273 -15.97 -5.60 55.91
CA ARG A 273 -15.09 -5.34 57.06
C ARG A 273 -15.79 -5.45 58.41
N GLU A 274 -17.06 -5.07 58.51
CA GLU A 274 -17.84 -5.23 59.75
C GLU A 274 -18.13 -6.70 60.01
N ILE A 275 -18.41 -7.48 58.96
CA ILE A 275 -18.61 -8.92 59.04
C ILE A 275 -17.32 -9.61 59.52
N GLU A 276 -16.17 -9.26 58.94
CA GLU A 276 -14.87 -9.82 59.36
C GLU A 276 -14.49 -9.44 60.80
N ALA A 277 -14.87 -8.23 61.26
CA ALA A 277 -14.63 -7.81 62.63
C ALA A 277 -15.48 -8.61 63.62
N HIS A 278 -16.76 -8.81 63.31
CA HIS A 278 -17.68 -9.60 64.14
C HIS A 278 -17.28 -11.09 64.19
N VAL A 279 -16.82 -11.66 63.07
CA VAL A 279 -16.30 -13.03 63.03
C VAL A 279 -15.03 -13.17 63.87
N ARG A 280 -14.10 -12.20 63.80
CA ARG A 280 -12.90 -12.19 64.66
C ARG A 280 -13.26 -12.13 66.13
N GLU A 281 -14.25 -11.32 66.49
CA GLU A 281 -14.72 -11.22 67.87
C GLU A 281 -15.35 -12.53 68.37
N LEU A 282 -16.17 -13.19 67.55
CA LEU A 282 -16.74 -14.50 67.87
C LEU A 282 -15.67 -15.59 68.04
N LEU A 283 -14.65 -15.60 67.17
CA LEU A 283 -13.52 -16.52 67.29
C LEU A 283 -12.67 -16.24 68.54
N ALA A 284 -12.46 -14.96 68.89
CA ALA A 284 -11.73 -14.57 70.09
C ALA A 284 -12.48 -14.98 71.36
N ARG A 285 -13.80 -14.81 71.42
CA ARG A 285 -14.62 -15.26 72.56
C ARG A 285 -14.61 -16.79 72.70
N ARG A 286 -14.57 -17.53 71.59
CA ARG A 286 -14.46 -18.99 71.61
C ARG A 286 -13.07 -19.49 72.03
N ALA A 287 -12.02 -18.73 71.75
CA ALA A 287 -10.65 -19.09 72.16
C ALA A 287 -10.36 -18.81 73.64
N ALA A 288 -11.20 -18.00 74.30
CA ALA A 288 -11.04 -17.59 75.70
C ALA A 288 -11.93 -18.36 76.70
N GLY A 289 -12.71 -19.34 76.24
CA GLY A 289 -13.48 -20.27 77.07
C GLY A 289 -13.01 -21.70 76.86
#